data_AF-A0A151AZA7-F1
#
_entry.id   AF-A0A151AZA7-F1
#
_cell.length_a   1.000
_cell.length_b   1.000
_cell.length_c   1.000
_cell.angle_alpha   90.00
_cell.angle_beta   90.00
_cell.angle_gamma   90.00
#
_symmetry.space_group_name_H-M   'P 1'
#
loop_
_entity.id
_entity.type
_entity.pdbx_description
1 polymer ?
#
loop_
_entity_poly.entity_id
_entity_poly.type
_entity_poly.pdbx_seq_one_letter_code
_entity_poly.pdbx_strand_id
1 'polypeptide(L)' 'MSCSSLRHRFEEERVRGISFQRAMDIYREVEGSVAAHKVELEELRRTNADPSRINHLQEHINDGEKLLQEIKSLHLH' A
#
# COMPACT_ATOMS: atom_id res chain seq x y z
N MET A 1 -8.29 -4.72 3.53
CA MET A 1 -7.46 -4.11 4.60
C MET A 1 -7.02 -2.74 4.13
N SER A 2 -6.98 -1.72 4.99
CA SER A 2 -6.49 -0.41 4.60
C SER A 2 -4.95 -0.42 4.49
N CYS A 3 -4.38 0.43 3.62
CA CYS A 3 -2.92 0.58 3.51
C CYS A 3 -2.27 0.95 4.86
N SER A 4 -2.98 1.71 5.70
CA SER A 4 -2.54 2.05 7.06
C SER A 4 -2.36 0.84 7.98
N SER A 5 -3.23 -0.16 7.89
CA SER A 5 -3.12 -1.39 8.68
C SER A 5 -1.92 -2.25 8.24
N LEU A 6 -1.66 -2.31 6.94
CA LEU A 6 -0.50 -3.03 6.38
C LEU A 6 0.82 -2.33 6.76
N ARG A 7 0.82 -0.99 6.76
CA ARG A 7 1.95 -0.19 7.23
C ARG A 7 2.28 -0.46 8.69
N HIS A 8 1.28 -0.41 9.57
CA HIS A 8 1.49 -0.69 11.00
C HIS A 8 2.09 -2.07 11.22
N ARG A 9 1.53 -3.10 10.56
CA ARG A 9 2.06 -4.47 10.62
C ARG A 9 3.49 -4.56 10.11
N PHE A 10 3.82 -3.87 9.02
CA PHE A 10 5.20 -3.81 8.51
C PHE A 10 6.16 -3.20 9.53
N GLU A 11 5.79 -2.09 10.15
CA GLU A 11 6.61 -1.41 11.16
C GLU A 11 6.84 -2.30 12.39
N GLU A 12 5.80 -2.99 12.89
CA GLU A 12 5.92 -3.94 14.00
C GLU A 12 6.86 -5.11 13.68
N GLU A 13 6.71 -5.71 12.50
CA GLU A 13 7.53 -6.84 12.05
C GLU A 13 8.98 -6.39 11.80
N ARG A 14 9.17 -5.19 11.23
CA ARG A 14 10.51 -4.61 10.99
C ARG A 14 11.28 -4.40 12.28
N VAL A 15 10.64 -3.86 13.33
CA VAL A 15 11.26 -3.67 14.65
C VAL A 15 11.70 -5.01 15.27
N ARG A 16 11.00 -6.10 14.96
CA ARG A 16 11.28 -7.45 15.48
C ARG A 16 12.30 -8.25 14.65
N GLY A 17 12.82 -7.68 13.55
CA GLY A 17 13.68 -8.39 12.62
C GLY A 17 12.87 -9.19 11.60
N ILE A 18 12.18 -8.47 10.71
CA ILE A 18 11.35 -9.07 9.67
C ILE A 18 12.15 -10.03 8.77
N SER A 19 11.61 -11.22 8.54
CA SER A 19 12.20 -12.16 7.58
C SER A 19 11.89 -11.76 6.14
N PHE A 20 12.70 -12.22 5.19
CA PHE A 20 12.44 -11.98 3.76
C PHE A 20 11.07 -12.50 3.31
N GLN A 21 10.70 -13.72 3.72
CA GLN A 21 9.39 -14.27 3.41
C GLN A 21 8.28 -13.35 3.91
N ARG A 22 8.41 -12.85 5.14
CA ARG A 22 7.40 -11.98 5.76
C ARG A 22 7.31 -10.63 5.08
N ALA A 23 8.44 -10.03 4.73
CA ALA A 23 8.50 -8.80 3.94
C ALA A 23 7.82 -8.99 2.57
N MET A 24 8.03 -10.13 1.92
CA MET A 24 7.41 -10.44 0.64
C MET A 24 5.91 -10.71 0.72
N ASP A 25 5.41 -11.30 1.81
CA ASP A 25 3.98 -11.47 2.02
C ASP A 25 3.30 -10.09 2.15
N ILE A 26 3.87 -9.20 2.98
CA ILE A 26 3.37 -7.83 3.14
C ILE A 26 3.45 -7.08 1.80
N TYR A 27 4.54 -7.21 1.05
CA TYR A 27 4.68 -6.61 -0.27
C TYR A 27 3.52 -6.97 -1.20
N ARG A 28 3.19 -8.27 -1.30
CA ARG A 28 2.10 -8.76 -2.16
C ARG A 28 0.73 -8.27 -1.69
N GLU A 29 0.50 -8.23 -0.38
CA GLU A 29 -0.73 -7.69 0.20
C GLU A 29 -0.90 -6.19 -0.15
N VAL A 30 0.17 -5.40 -0.04
CA VAL A 30 0.16 -3.96 -0.37
C VAL A 30 0.00 -3.76 -1.88
N GLU A 31 0.72 -4.52 -2.70
CA GLU A 31 0.66 -4.43 -4.16
C GLU A 31 -0.76 -4.73 -4.69
N GLY A 32 -1.41 -5.77 -4.17
CA GLY A 32 -2.80 -6.09 -4.51
C GLY A 32 -3.78 -4.99 -4.09
N SER A 33 -3.61 -4.42 -2.90
CA SER A 33 -4.42 -3.30 -2.42
C SER A 33 -4.28 -2.05 -3.30
N VAL A 34 -3.04 -1.68 -3.64
CA VAL A 34 -2.76 -0.53 -4.52
C VAL A 34 -3.35 -0.76 -5.91
N ALA A 35 -3.23 -1.96 -6.47
CA ALA A 35 -3.81 -2.29 -7.78
C ALA A 35 -5.33 -2.14 -7.77
N ALA A 36 -6.02 -2.63 -6.73
CA ALA A 36 -7.46 -2.46 -6.58
C ALA A 36 -7.87 -0.99 -6.48
N HIS A 37 -7.19 -0.19 -5.66
CA HIS A 37 -7.48 1.24 -5.52
C HIS A 37 -7.24 2.02 -6.82
N LYS A 38 -6.22 1.65 -7.63
CA LYS A 38 -6.00 2.28 -8.94
C LYS A 38 -7.16 2.04 -9.91
N VAL A 39 -7.72 0.83 -9.92
CA VAL A 39 -8.90 0.51 -10.73
C VAL A 39 -10.11 1.34 -10.26
N GLU A 40 -10.35 1.41 -8.95
CA GLU A 40 -11.44 2.24 -8.39
C GLU A 40 -11.24 3.73 -8.71
N LEU A 41 -10.01 4.24 -8.65
CA LEU A 41 -9.70 5.63 -8.97
C LEU A 41 -10.00 5.97 -10.44
N GLU A 42 -9.68 5.06 -11.36
CA GLU A 42 -10.03 5.22 -12.77
C GLU A 42 -11.55 5.28 -12.96
N GLU A 43 -12.31 4.44 -12.27
CA GLU A 43 -13.77 4.45 -12.32
C GLU A 43 -14.37 5.75 -11.76
N LEU A 44 -13.87 6.23 -10.62
CA LEU A 44 -14.30 7.49 -10.02
C LEU A 44 -14.00 8.69 -10.94
N ARG A 45 -12.84 8.69 -11.60
CA ARG A 45 -12.48 9.73 -12.59
C ARG A 45 -13.37 9.68 -13.83
N ARG A 46 -13.69 8.49 -14.34
CA ARG A 46 -14.59 8.32 -15.50
C ARG A 46 -16.02 8.77 -15.21
N THR A 47 -16.48 8.57 -13.98
CA THR A 47 -17.84 8.92 -13.56
C THR A 47 -17.98 10.36 -13.05
N ASN A 48 -16.91 11.17 -13.09
CA ASN A 48 -16.86 12.50 -12.49
C ASN A 48 -17.38 12.50 -11.04
N ALA A 49 -16.98 11.47 -10.27
CA ALA A 49 -17.36 11.33 -8.88
C ALA A 49 -16.77 12.46 -8.01
N ASP A 50 -17.22 12.52 -6.76
CA ASP A 50 -16.80 13.51 -5.78
C ASP A 50 -15.26 13.66 -5.70
N PRO A 51 -14.71 14.87 -5.94
CA PRO A 51 -13.28 15.15 -5.82
C PRO A 51 -12.69 14.77 -4.47
N SER A 52 -13.45 14.85 -3.38
CA SER A 52 -12.97 14.49 -2.04
C SER A 52 -12.62 12.99 -1.96
N ARG A 53 -13.45 12.14 -2.57
CA ARG A 53 -13.25 10.68 -2.64
C ARG A 53 -12.07 10.33 -3.54
N ILE A 54 -11.94 11.02 -4.68
CA ILE A 54 -10.80 10.88 -5.60
C ILE A 54 -9.49 11.21 -4.87
N ASN A 55 -9.45 12.33 -4.14
CA ASN A 55 -8.27 12.77 -3.40
C ASN A 55 -7.91 11.78 -2.29
N HIS A 56 -8.89 11.37 -1.48
CA HIS A 56 -8.67 10.38 -0.43
C HIS A 56 -8.13 9.06 -1.00
N LEU A 57 -8.70 8.55 -2.09
CA LEU A 57 -8.23 7.31 -2.72
C LEU A 57 -6.82 7.46 -3.30
N GLN A 58 -6.50 8.61 -3.88
CA GLN A 58 -5.15 8.92 -4.36
C GLN A 58 -4.12 8.96 -3.21
N GLU A 59 -4.50 9.46 -2.04
CA GLU A 59 -3.64 9.42 -0.84
C GLU A 59 -3.36 7.97 -0.42
N HIS A 60 -4.36 7.08 -0.39
CA HIS A 60 -4.17 5.65 -0.09
C HIS A 60 -3.23 4.96 -1.08
N ILE A 61 -3.32 5.31 -2.37
CA ILE A 61 -2.42 4.81 -3.41
C ILE A 61 -0.99 5.28 -3.14
N ASN A 62 -0.81 6.58 -2.89
CA ASN A 62 0.51 7.17 -2.66
C ASN A 62 1.20 6.56 -1.44
N ASP A 63 0.46 6.33 -0.36
CA ASP A 63 1.00 5.71 0.86
C ASP A 63 1.35 4.24 0.64
N GLY A 64 0.52 3.50 -0.11
CA GLY A 64 0.84 2.13 -0.50
C GLY A 64 2.10 2.06 -1.38
N GLU A 65 2.25 2.95 -2.36
CA GLU A 65 3.43 3.01 -3.22
C GLU A 65 4.71 3.34 -2.45
N LYS A 66 4.65 4.26 -1.47
CA LYS A 66 5.78 4.53 -0.56
C LYS A 66 6.17 3.27 0.21
N LEU A 67 5.20 2.56 0.78
CA LEU A 67 5.47 1.33 1.52
C LEU A 67 6.10 0.24 0.64
N LEU A 68 5.65 0.10 -0.62
CA LEU A 68 6.28 -0.81 -1.57
C LEU A 68 7.75 -0.45 -1.84
N GLN A 69 8.06 0.84 -1.98
CA GLN A 69 9.44 1.30 -2.14
C GLN A 69 10.28 1.05 -0.90
N GLU A 70 9.74 1.30 0.29
CA GLU A 70 10.41 0.99 1.56
C GLU A 70 10.75 -0.49 1.67
N ILE A 71 9.80 -1.38 1.38
CA ILE A 71 10.03 -2.84 1.39
C ILE A 71 11.09 -3.23 0.36
N LYS A 72 11.06 -2.68 -0.86
CA LYS A 72 12.07 -2.94 -1.91
C LYS A 72 13.48 -2.48 -1.51
N SER A 73 13.57 -1.42 -0.71
CA SER A 73 14.84 -0.86 -0.23
C SER A 73 15.42 -1.59 0.98
N LEU A 74 14.68 -2.54 1.56
CA LEU A 74 15.19 -3.34 2.67
C LEU A 74 16.37 -4.19 2.19
N HIS A 75 17.53 -3.94 2.78
CA HIS A 75 18.65 -4.86 2.71
C HIS A 75 18.41 -5.94 3.76
N LEU A 76 17.89 -7.07 3.30
CA LEU A 76 17.65 -8.24 4.14
C LEU A 76 18.89 -9.13 4.04
N HIS A 77 19.55 -9.34 5.19
CA HIS A 77 20.70 -10.22 5.33
C HIS A 77 20.27 -11.67 5.56
#